data_AF-A0A3D0HG39-F1
#
_entry.id   AF-A0A3D0HG39-F1
#
_cell.length_a   1.000
_cell.length_b   1.000
_cell.length_c   1.000
_cell.angle_alpha   90.00
_cell.angle_beta   90.00
_cell.angle_gamma   90.00
#
_symmetry.space_group_name_H-M   'P 1'
#
loop_
_entity.id
_entity.type
_entity.pdbx_description
1 polymer ?
#
loop_
_entity_poly.entity_id
_entity_poly.type
_entity_poly.pdbx_seq_one_letter_code
_entity_poly.pdbx_strand_id
1 'polypeptide(L)'
;MTPIVDCNLGKEAVGELETEANKAAQEFCAPKELIEEFLASSQGRILEQDVVEFAEQHSIPPAVFAGQIRHKLQKYNMLTKLLSKYRADILNVAPVVDGWGYMRA
;
A
#
# COMPACT_ATOMS: atom_id res chain seq x y z
N MET A 1 28.93 15.63 13.51
CA MET A 1 28.47 14.82 12.36
C MET A 1 26.97 14.67 12.51
N THR A 2 26.19 15.37 11.69
CA THR A 2 24.72 15.29 11.74
C THR A 2 24.28 13.92 11.22
N PRO A 3 23.39 13.20 11.91
CA PRO A 3 22.86 11.96 11.39
C PRO A 3 22.07 12.26 10.11
N ILE A 4 22.44 11.60 9.02
CA ILE A 4 21.65 11.63 7.78
C ILE A 4 20.46 10.69 8.03
N VAL A 5 19.28 11.28 8.18
CA VAL A 5 18.02 10.53 8.30
C VAL A 5 17.49 10.28 6.88
N ASP A 6 16.84 9.14 6.67
CA ASP A 6 16.27 8.68 5.39
C ASP A 6 15.50 9.77 4.62
N CYS A 7 14.76 10.63 5.32
CA CYS A 7 14.03 11.76 4.75
C CYS A 7 14.90 12.90 4.17
N ASN A 8 16.23 12.84 4.30
CA ASN A 8 17.18 13.77 3.66
C ASN A 8 17.77 13.22 2.35
N LEU A 9 17.51 11.94 2.05
CA LEU A 9 17.92 11.28 0.83
C LEU A 9 16.76 11.39 -0.17
N GLY A 10 16.91 12.26 -1.18
CA GLY A 10 15.92 12.40 -2.24
C GLY A 10 15.81 11.12 -3.08
N LYS A 11 14.95 11.16 -4.10
CA LYS A 11 14.68 10.03 -5.03
C LYS A 11 15.93 9.42 -5.69
N GLU A 12 17.04 10.14 -5.72
CA GLU A 12 18.33 9.73 -6.31
C GLU A 12 19.15 8.78 -5.42
N ALA A 13 18.69 8.53 -4.19
CA ALA A 13 19.44 7.77 -3.20
C ALA A 13 18.78 6.44 -2.80
N VAL A 14 17.85 5.94 -3.62
CA VAL A 14 17.35 4.57 -3.47
C VAL A 14 18.46 3.63 -3.88
N GLY A 15 19.18 3.11 -2.89
CA GLY A 15 20.23 2.12 -3.11
C GLY A 15 19.66 0.85 -3.75
N GLU A 16 20.53 0.03 -4.35
CA GLU A 16 20.14 -1.27 -4.91
C GLU A 16 19.39 -2.13 -3.89
N LEU A 17 19.84 -2.10 -2.63
CA LEU A 17 19.22 -2.80 -1.50
C LEU A 17 17.80 -2.31 -1.20
N GLU A 18 17.54 -1.00 -1.27
CA GLU A 18 16.20 -0.48 -1.03
C GLU A 18 15.25 -0.84 -2.18
N THR A 19 15.76 -0.86 -3.41
CA THR A 19 14.99 -1.34 -4.57
C THR A 19 14.63 -2.81 -4.42
N GLU A 20 15.58 -3.65 -4.01
CA GLU A 20 15.34 -5.08 -3.76
C GLU A 20 14.38 -5.30 -2.59
N ALA A 21 14.55 -4.56 -1.50
CA ALA A 21 13.65 -4.60 -0.34
C ALA A 21 12.23 -4.18 -0.72
N ASN A 22 12.06 -3.11 -1.50
CA ASN A 22 10.76 -2.66 -1.98
C ASN A 22 10.10 -3.71 -2.90
N LYS A 23 10.89 -4.36 -3.77
CA LYS A 23 10.39 -5.44 -4.62
C LYS A 23 9.94 -6.64 -3.77
N ALA A 24 10.73 -7.05 -2.79
CA ALA A 24 10.40 -8.14 -1.88
C ALA A 24 9.16 -7.82 -1.03
N ALA A 25 9.05 -6.60 -0.52
CA ALA A 25 7.91 -6.13 0.25
C ALA A 25 6.63 -6.08 -0.62
N GLN A 26 6.74 -5.64 -1.88
CA GLN A 26 5.63 -5.66 -2.84
C GLN A 26 5.16 -7.10 -3.06
N GLU A 27 6.08 -8.02 -3.34
CA GLU A 27 5.76 -9.43 -3.60
C GLU A 27 5.13 -10.11 -2.37
N PHE A 28 5.59 -9.76 -1.18
CA PHE A 28 5.02 -10.27 0.07
C PHE A 28 3.62 -9.73 0.34
N CYS A 29 3.39 -8.43 0.14
CA CYS A 29 2.11 -7.79 0.50
C CYS A 29 1.02 -8.00 -0.56
N ALA A 30 1.38 -8.04 -1.84
CA ALA A 30 0.46 -8.17 -2.95
C ALA A 30 1.22 -8.75 -4.17
N PRO A 31 1.31 -10.09 -4.26
CA PRO A 31 2.00 -10.79 -5.34
C PRO A 31 1.55 -10.33 -6.72
N LYS A 32 2.50 -10.20 -7.65
CA LYS A 32 2.20 -9.68 -9.00
C LYS A 32 1.31 -10.61 -9.78
N GLU A 33 1.49 -11.92 -9.61
CA GLU A 33 0.73 -12.95 -10.30
C GLU A 33 -0.75 -12.85 -9.93
N LEU A 34 -1.09 -12.60 -8.66
CA LEU A 34 -2.47 -12.47 -8.21
C LEU A 34 -3.17 -11.23 -8.78
N ILE A 35 -2.44 -10.14 -8.95
CA ILE A 35 -2.97 -8.95 -9.62
C ILE A 35 -3.27 -9.26 -11.09
N GLU A 36 -2.36 -9.97 -11.76
CA GLU A 36 -2.54 -10.35 -13.17
C GLU A 36 -3.69 -11.34 -13.36
N GLU A 37 -3.83 -12.31 -12.46
CA GLU A 37 -4.96 -13.26 -12.41
C GLU A 37 -6.30 -12.53 -12.20
N PHE A 38 -6.35 -11.58 -11.26
CA PHE A 38 -7.54 -10.77 -11.05
C PHE A 38 -7.89 -9.93 -12.29
N LEU A 39 -6.90 -9.28 -12.90
CA LEU A 39 -7.14 -8.46 -14.10
C LEU A 39 -7.59 -9.31 -15.30
N ALA A 40 -7.06 -10.53 -15.44
CA ALA A 40 -7.47 -11.46 -16.48
C ALA A 40 -8.92 -11.96 -16.27
N SER A 41 -9.28 -12.31 -15.03
CA SER A 41 -10.63 -12.77 -14.69
C SER A 41 -11.69 -11.66 -14.74
N SER A 42 -11.29 -10.42 -14.49
CA SER A 42 -12.16 -9.24 -14.50
C SER A 42 -12.69 -8.84 -15.89
N GLN A 43 -12.05 -9.28 -16.99
CA GLN A 43 -12.44 -8.94 -18.37
C GLN A 43 -12.58 -7.41 -18.60
N GLY A 44 -11.83 -6.60 -17.86
CA GLY A 44 -11.85 -5.14 -17.94
C GLY A 44 -12.95 -4.45 -17.13
N ARG A 45 -13.84 -5.20 -16.45
CA ARG A 45 -14.82 -4.64 -15.51
C ARG A 45 -14.38 -4.90 -14.08
N ILE A 46 -13.98 -3.84 -13.38
CA ILE A 46 -13.48 -3.92 -12.00
C ILE A 46 -14.51 -3.26 -11.07
N LEU A 47 -15.15 -4.06 -10.22
CA LEU A 47 -16.05 -3.58 -9.17
C LEU A 47 -15.32 -3.56 -7.83
N GLU A 48 -15.69 -2.65 -6.94
CA GLU A 48 -15.09 -2.55 -5.60
C GLU A 48 -15.30 -3.83 -4.78
N GLN A 49 -16.49 -4.45 -4.91
CA GLN A 49 -16.83 -5.69 -4.22
C GLN A 49 -15.95 -6.86 -4.67
N ASP A 50 -15.80 -7.07 -5.98
CA ASP A 50 -14.97 -8.16 -6.53
C ASP A 50 -13.50 -8.02 -6.09
N VAL A 51 -12.99 -6.78 -6.00
CA VAL A 51 -11.63 -6.50 -5.51
C VAL A 51 -11.50 -6.90 -4.03
N VAL A 52 -12.51 -6.59 -3.20
CA VAL A 52 -12.52 -6.96 -1.78
C VAL A 52 -12.59 -8.47 -1.61
N GLU A 53 -13.52 -9.13 -2.28
CA GLU A 53 -13.70 -10.59 -2.20
C GLU A 53 -12.43 -11.34 -2.64
N PHE A 54 -11.82 -10.92 -3.75
CA PHE A 54 -10.57 -11.51 -4.22
C PHE A 54 -9.42 -11.27 -3.23
N ALA A 55 -9.28 -10.06 -2.71
CA ALA A 55 -8.23 -9.74 -1.74
C ALA A 55 -8.39 -10.57 -0.45
N GLU A 56 -9.61 -10.68 0.08
CA GLU A 56 -9.92 -11.48 1.28
C GLU A 56 -9.65 -12.97 1.08
N GLN A 57 -10.03 -13.53 -0.08
CA GLN A 57 -9.76 -14.93 -0.44
C GLN A 57 -8.26 -15.25 -0.38
N HIS A 58 -7.40 -14.31 -0.75
CA HIS A 58 -5.95 -14.45 -0.73
C HIS A 58 -5.29 -13.88 0.53
N SER A 59 -6.06 -13.47 1.55
CA SER A 59 -5.56 -12.87 2.79
C SER A 59 -4.72 -11.60 2.58
N ILE A 60 -5.05 -10.83 1.54
CA ILE A 60 -4.40 -9.57 1.19
C ILE A 60 -5.27 -8.41 1.70
N PRO A 61 -4.68 -7.37 2.32
CA PRO A 61 -5.44 -6.18 2.69
C PRO A 61 -6.05 -5.49 1.44
N PRO A 62 -7.38 -5.25 1.39
CA PRO A 62 -8.04 -4.68 0.22
C PRO A 62 -7.47 -3.33 -0.23
N ALA A 63 -7.05 -2.49 0.71
CA ALA A 63 -6.44 -1.19 0.40
C ALA A 63 -5.11 -1.32 -0.35
N VAL A 64 -4.28 -2.30 0.03
CA VAL A 64 -3.00 -2.57 -0.61
C VAL A 64 -3.24 -3.12 -2.01
N PHE A 65 -4.14 -4.09 -2.13
CA PHE A 65 -4.49 -4.70 -3.42
C PHE A 65 -5.06 -3.67 -4.41
N ALA A 66 -6.01 -2.84 -3.97
CA ALA A 66 -6.55 -1.74 -4.76
C ALA A 66 -5.47 -0.72 -5.17
N GLY A 67 -4.53 -0.41 -4.28
CA GLY A 67 -3.38 0.44 -4.57
C GLY A 67 -2.52 -0.11 -5.71
N GLN A 68 -2.21 -1.41 -5.67
CA GLN A 68 -1.42 -2.07 -6.70
C GLN A 68 -2.13 -2.13 -8.05
N ILE A 69 -3.45 -2.40 -8.07
CA ILE A 69 -4.27 -2.38 -9.29
C ILE A 69 -4.23 -0.98 -9.95
N ARG A 70 -4.43 0.08 -9.15
CA ARG A 70 -4.39 1.47 -9.63
C ARG A 70 -3.04 1.82 -10.25
N HIS A 71 -1.95 1.37 -9.61
CA HIS A 71 -0.59 1.57 -10.12
C HIS A 71 -0.35 0.79 -11.42
N LYS A 72 -0.74 -0.49 -11.50
CA LYS A 72 -0.58 -1.30 -12.72
C LYS A 72 -1.35 -0.71 -13.91
N LEU A 73 -2.56 -0.22 -13.68
CA LEU A 73 -3.43 0.38 -14.72
C LEU A 73 -3.15 1.87 -14.98
N GLN A 74 -2.31 2.52 -14.17
CA GLN A 74 -2.11 3.97 -14.16
C GLN A 74 -3.44 4.76 -14.05
N LYS A 75 -4.44 4.20 -13.37
CA LYS A 75 -5.77 4.77 -13.18
C LYS A 75 -6.01 5.03 -11.70
N TYR A 76 -5.71 6.25 -11.27
CA TYR A 76 -5.78 6.63 -9.86
C TYR A 76 -7.16 7.14 -9.42
N ASN A 77 -8.10 7.31 -10.35
CA ASN A 77 -9.47 7.76 -10.09
C ASN A 77 -10.45 6.63 -9.70
N MET A 78 -10.02 5.38 -9.74
CA MET A 78 -10.83 4.21 -9.35
C MET A 78 -10.43 3.65 -7.99
N LEU A 79 -11.31 2.84 -7.39
CA LEU A 79 -11.09 2.11 -6.12
C LEU A 79 -10.70 3.01 -4.93
N THR A 80 -11.01 4.30 -5.01
CA THR A 80 -10.61 5.30 -4.00
C THR A 80 -11.27 5.04 -2.65
N LYS A 81 -12.46 4.41 -2.63
CA LYS A 81 -13.14 4.02 -1.39
C LYS A 81 -12.44 2.89 -0.65
N LEU A 82 -11.70 2.03 -1.37
CA LEU A 82 -10.95 0.93 -0.77
C LEU A 82 -9.63 1.40 -0.14
N LEU A 83 -9.17 2.61 -0.46
CA LEU A 83 -7.96 3.21 0.13
C LEU A 83 -8.28 3.75 1.53
N SER A 84 -8.54 2.85 2.47
CA SER A 84 -8.82 3.19 3.86
C SER A 84 -7.66 3.93 4.50
N LYS A 85 -7.99 5.02 5.21
CA LYS A 85 -7.01 5.83 5.93
C LYS A 85 -6.74 5.22 7.30
N TYR A 86 -5.79 4.29 7.38
CA TYR A 86 -5.43 3.62 8.64
C TYR A 86 -4.78 4.54 9.68
N ARG A 87 -4.40 5.77 9.30
CA ARG A 87 -3.72 6.70 10.21
C ARG A 87 -4.53 6.97 11.47
N ALA A 88 -5.85 7.16 11.37
CA ALA A 88 -6.68 7.44 12.54
C ALA A 88 -6.71 6.23 13.49
N ASP A 89 -6.81 5.02 12.95
CA ASP A 89 -6.87 3.78 13.72
C ASP A 89 -5.54 3.52 14.44
N ILE A 90 -4.40 3.73 13.75
CA ILE A 90 -3.06 3.58 14.33
C ILE A 90 -2.86 4.58 15.48
N LEU A 91 -3.31 5.83 15.31
CA LEU A 91 -3.19 6.86 16.35
C LEU A 91 -4.01 6.54 17.61
N ASN A 92 -5.08 5.76 17.50
CA ASN A 92 -5.88 5.36 18.65
C ASN A 92 -5.21 4.26 19.51
N VAL A 93 -4.33 3.46 18.91
CA VAL A 93 -3.68 2.31 19.57
C VAL A 93 -2.25 2.65 20.01
N ALA A 94 -1.61 3.65 19.39
CA ALA A 94 -0.24 4.04 19.68
C ALA A 94 -0.12 4.66 21.10
N PRO A 95 0.75 4.12 21.98
CA PRO A 95 0.86 4.58 23.37
C PRO A 95 1.57 5.93 23.52
N VAL A 96 2.45 6.28 22.58
CA VAL A 96 3.15 7.56 22.54
C VAL A 96 3.26 7.97 21.08
N VAL A 97 2.84 9.19 20.77
CA VAL A 97 2.90 9.78 19.43
C VAL A 97 3.95 10.90 19.45
N ASP A 98 4.91 10.86 18.55
CA ASP A 98 6.11 11.73 18.50
C ASP A 98 5.87 13.17 18.00
N GLY A 99 4.61 13.63 18.03
CA GLY A 99 4.28 15.05 17.88
C GLY A 99 3.75 15.51 16.51
N TRP A 100 3.39 14.60 15.59
CA TRP A 100 2.61 14.93 14.38
C TRP A 100 1.14 14.43 14.44
N GLY A 101 0.61 14.19 15.66
CA GLY A 101 -0.74 13.70 15.98
C GLY A 101 -0.94 13.46 17.50
N TYR A 102 -2.21 13.38 17.97
CA TYR A 102 -2.66 13.77 19.33
C TYR A 102 -1.79 13.32 20.52
N MET A 103 -1.29 14.30 21.27
CA MET A 103 -1.06 14.19 22.70
C MET A 103 -2.40 14.23 23.43
N ARG A 104 -2.69 13.22 24.24
CA ARG A 104 -3.50 13.42 25.45
C ARG A 104 -2.65 13.03 26.65
N ALA A 105 -2.64 13.94 27.62
CA ALA A 105 -1.95 13.86 28.89
C ALA A 105 -2.38 12.65 29.71
#